data_AF-B4RJ52-F1
#
_entry.id   AF-B4RJ52-F1
#
_cell.length_a   1.000
_cell.length_b   1.000
_cell.length_c   1.000
_cell.angle_alpha   90.00
_cell.angle_beta   90.00
_cell.angle_gamma   90.00
#
_symmetry.space_group_name_H-M   'P 1'
#
loop_
_entity.id
_entity.type
_entity.pdbx_description
1 polymer ?
#
loop_
_entity_poly.entity_id
_entity_poly.type
_entity_poly.pdbx_seq_one_letter_code
_entity_poly.pdbx_strand_id
1 'polypeptide(L)'
;MDKICVTEQDVNILASDRNYELNIEIFIDNIIHFQITDESYKVKFSEYLFENKTENNSDGNPTANYFFEIIDDSYMDWLKEESFGFFEKKYYKAYIFFFSDSVIEVISSTEPVFYSK
;
A
#
# COMPACT_ATOMS: atom_id res chain seq x y z
N MET A 1 7.42 -15.39 6.04
CA MET A 1 8.42 -14.30 5.90
C MET A 1 8.08 -13.72 4.56
N ASP A 2 7.65 -12.46 4.56
CA ASP A 2 7.09 -11.87 3.36
C ASP A 2 8.17 -11.76 2.30
N LYS A 3 7.84 -12.12 1.06
CA LYS A 3 8.74 -12.03 -0.09
C LYS A 3 8.29 -10.89 -0.95
N ILE A 4 9.19 -9.95 -1.21
CA ILE A 4 8.92 -8.82 -2.07
C ILE A 4 9.86 -8.94 -3.25
N CYS A 5 9.29 -9.02 -4.45
CA CYS A 5 10.00 -9.01 -5.71
C CYS A 5 9.72 -7.67 -6.38
N VAL A 6 10.77 -6.90 -6.66
CA VAL A 6 10.68 -5.58 -7.28
C VAL A 6 11.46 -5.61 -8.58
N THR A 7 10.83 -5.18 -9.66
CA THR A 7 11.49 -4.92 -10.94
C THR A 7 11.48 -3.43 -11.24
N GLU A 8 11.99 -3.02 -12.40
CA GLU A 8 11.93 -1.62 -12.84
C GLU A 8 10.51 -1.13 -13.12
N GLN A 9 9.56 -2.04 -13.36
CA GLN A 9 8.20 -1.69 -13.80
C GLN A 9 7.13 -2.17 -12.81
N ASP A 10 7.39 -3.25 -12.08
CA ASP A 10 6.40 -3.91 -11.24
C ASP A 10 6.92 -4.27 -9.85
N VAL A 11 5.97 -4.50 -8.94
CA VAL A 11 6.18 -5.00 -7.59
C VAL A 11 5.20 -6.14 -7.38
N ASN A 12 5.74 -7.28 -6.96
CA ASN A 12 4.96 -8.41 -6.48
C ASN A 12 5.27 -8.64 -5.00
N ILE A 13 4.24 -8.52 -4.16
CA ILE A 13 4.32 -8.73 -2.71
C ILE A 13 3.60 -10.04 -2.39
N LEU A 14 4.37 -10.99 -1.86
CA LEU A 14 3.88 -12.25 -1.32
C LEU A 14 3.94 -12.18 0.20
N ALA A 15 2.78 -11.96 0.82
CA ALA A 15 2.64 -11.90 2.27
C ALA A 15 1.99 -13.16 2.82
N SER A 16 2.53 -13.67 3.92
CA SER A 16 2.02 -14.87 4.58
C SER A 16 1.70 -14.56 6.04
N ASP A 17 0.42 -14.58 6.42
CA ASP A 17 0.05 -14.48 7.83
C ASP A 17 0.08 -15.88 8.46
N ARG A 18 1.02 -16.09 9.38
CA ARG A 18 1.18 -17.38 10.09
C ARG A 18 0.00 -17.70 11.00
N ASN A 19 -0.77 -16.71 11.41
CA ASN A 19 -1.92 -16.89 12.30
C ASN A 19 -3.18 -17.29 11.56
N TYR A 20 -3.29 -16.96 10.27
CA TYR A 20 -4.51 -17.15 9.46
C TYR A 20 -4.32 -18.07 8.25
N GLU A 21 -3.12 -18.67 8.07
CA GLU A 21 -2.74 -19.45 6.87
C GLU A 21 -3.04 -18.72 5.55
N LEU A 22 -3.09 -17.38 5.60
CA LEU A 22 -3.48 -16.56 4.47
C LEU A 22 -2.23 -16.20 3.67
N ASN A 23 -2.25 -16.53 2.37
CA ASN A 23 -1.25 -16.06 1.41
C ASN A 23 -1.91 -15.01 0.53
N ILE A 24 -1.43 -13.77 0.63
CA ILE A 24 -1.85 -12.67 -0.23
C ILE A 24 -0.72 -12.43 -1.23
N GLU A 25 -1.07 -12.47 -2.51
CA GLU A 25 -0.21 -12.00 -3.59
C GLU A 25 -0.76 -10.68 -4.11
N ILE A 26 0.08 -9.64 -4.11
CA ILE A 26 -0.29 -8.30 -4.57
C ILE A 26 0.62 -7.97 -5.73
N PHE A 27 0.03 -7.70 -6.89
CA PHE A 27 0.75 -7.26 -8.07
C PHE A 27 0.44 -5.80 -8.38
N ILE A 28 1.48 -5.02 -8.62
CA ILE A 28 1.39 -3.59 -8.95
C ILE A 28 2.29 -3.36 -10.15
N ASP A 29 1.75 -2.76 -11.21
CA ASP A 29 2.47 -2.43 -12.44
C ASP A 29 2.78 -0.93 -12.49
N ASN A 30 3.49 -0.47 -13.52
CA ASN A 30 3.79 0.94 -13.81
C ASN A 30 4.29 1.74 -12.60
N ILE A 31 5.23 1.18 -11.87
CA ILE A 31 5.73 1.75 -10.63
C ILE A 31 6.70 2.87 -10.93
N ILE A 32 6.51 3.98 -10.23
CA ILE A 32 7.41 5.14 -10.29
C ILE A 32 8.13 5.38 -8.96
N HIS A 33 7.65 4.76 -7.88
CA HIS A 33 8.30 4.78 -6.58
C HIS A 33 7.95 3.54 -5.77
N PHE A 34 8.95 3.03 -5.05
CA PHE A 34 8.81 1.91 -4.13
C PHE A 34 9.70 2.13 -2.90
N GLN A 35 9.13 1.94 -1.71
CA GLN A 35 9.85 2.03 -0.45
C GLN A 35 9.35 0.99 0.55
N ILE A 36 10.28 0.37 1.29
CA ILE A 36 9.99 -0.45 2.47
C ILE A 36 10.44 0.34 3.69
N THR A 37 9.54 0.48 4.66
CA THR A 37 9.77 1.20 5.93
C THR A 37 9.37 0.34 7.13
N ASP A 38 9.75 0.78 8.32
CA ASP A 38 9.47 0.08 9.58
C ASP A 38 8.16 0.56 10.25
N GLU A 39 7.90 0.06 11.45
CA GLU A 39 6.69 0.39 12.21
C GLU A 39 6.54 1.87 12.58
N SER A 40 7.61 2.68 12.61
CA SER A 40 7.50 4.10 12.92
C SER A 40 6.64 4.85 11.91
N TYR A 41 6.65 4.38 10.65
CA TYR A 41 5.78 4.88 9.60
C TYR A 41 4.30 4.60 9.90
N LYS A 42 3.98 3.50 10.61
CA LYS A 42 2.61 3.20 11.02
C LYS A 42 2.00 4.27 11.92
N VAL A 43 2.83 4.92 12.75
CA VAL A 43 2.36 6.01 13.61
C VAL A 43 1.95 7.21 12.78
N LYS A 44 2.75 7.58 11.76
CA LYS A 44 2.45 8.67 10.83
C LYS A 44 1.12 8.44 10.11
N PHE A 45 0.82 7.19 9.76
CA PHE A 45 -0.42 6.85 9.05
C PHE A 45 -1.55 6.32 9.93
N SER A 46 -1.39 6.37 11.26
CA SER A 46 -2.34 5.79 12.19
C SER A 46 -3.71 6.44 12.10
N GLU A 47 -3.79 7.75 11.87
CA GLU A 47 -5.05 8.48 11.72
C GLU A 47 -5.84 8.01 10.48
N TYR A 48 -5.16 7.75 9.36
CA TYR A 48 -5.78 7.25 8.12
C TYR A 48 -6.23 5.78 8.22
N LEU A 49 -5.54 4.97 9.03
CA LEU A 49 -5.92 3.59 9.32
C LEU A 49 -7.29 3.48 10.01
N PHE A 50 -7.70 4.50 10.76
CA PHE A 50 -8.99 4.49 11.48
C PHE A 50 -10.15 5.01 10.63
N GLU A 51 -9.93 5.96 9.73
CA GLU A 51 -10.99 6.51 8.85
C GLU A 51 -11.45 5.48 7.80
N ASN A 52 -10.53 4.69 7.26
CA ASN A 52 -10.85 3.64 6.28
C ASN A 52 -11.58 2.42 6.87
N LYS A 53 -11.60 2.25 8.19
CA LYS A 53 -12.36 1.18 8.85
C LYS A 53 -13.87 1.41 8.81
N THR A 54 -14.33 2.63 8.60
CA THR A 54 -15.76 2.95 8.60
C THR A 54 -16.45 2.58 7.28
N GLU A 55 -15.74 2.56 6.16
CA GLU A 55 -16.31 2.21 4.84
C GLU A 55 -16.06 0.75 4.43
N ASN A 56 -14.98 0.11 4.88
CA ASN A 56 -14.62 -1.27 4.48
C ASN A 56 -15.15 -2.39 5.41
N ASN A 57 -16.02 -2.08 6.37
CA ASN A 57 -16.42 -3.01 7.46
C ASN A 57 -17.68 -3.86 7.19
N SER A 58 -17.99 -4.23 5.94
CA SER A 58 -19.14 -5.10 5.65
C SER A 58 -18.79 -6.53 5.25
N ASP A 59 -17.69 -6.77 4.57
CA ASP A 59 -17.31 -8.11 4.15
C ASP A 59 -16.12 -8.54 4.99
N GLY A 60 -16.25 -9.63 5.75
CA GLY A 60 -15.22 -10.22 6.59
C GLY A 60 -14.01 -10.77 5.81
N ASN A 61 -13.56 -10.06 4.77
CA ASN A 61 -12.42 -10.38 3.95
C ASN A 61 -11.14 -9.89 4.68
N PRO A 62 -10.32 -10.79 5.23
CA PRO A 62 -9.12 -10.42 5.96
C PRO A 62 -8.16 -9.57 5.13
N THR A 63 -8.18 -9.70 3.80
CA THR A 63 -7.38 -8.92 2.83
C THR A 63 -7.60 -7.40 2.97
N ALA A 64 -8.80 -6.95 3.36
CA ALA A 64 -9.11 -5.53 3.54
C ALA A 64 -8.45 -4.89 4.78
N ASN A 65 -7.97 -5.70 5.73
CA ASN A 65 -7.32 -5.23 6.95
C ASN A 65 -5.80 -4.98 6.80
N TYR A 66 -5.20 -5.38 5.67
CA TYR A 66 -3.75 -5.29 5.43
C TYR A 66 -3.35 -4.19 4.42
N PHE A 67 -4.33 -3.47 3.87
CA PHE A 67 -4.12 -2.51 2.78
C PHE A 67 -5.04 -1.30 2.94
N PHE A 68 -4.51 -0.12 2.61
CA PHE A 68 -5.35 0.97 2.14
C PHE A 68 -4.66 1.76 1.04
N GLU A 69 -5.47 2.22 0.08
CA GLU A 69 -5.09 3.30 -0.83
C GLU A 69 -5.00 4.60 -0.03
N ILE A 70 -3.99 5.44 -0.28
CA ILE A 70 -3.99 6.78 0.30
C ILE A 70 -5.09 7.57 -0.40
N ILE A 71 -6.22 7.69 0.29
CA ILE A 71 -7.37 8.49 -0.15
C ILE A 71 -7.16 9.98 0.18
N ASP A 72 -6.18 10.30 1.04
CA ASP A 72 -5.90 11.68 1.44
C ASP A 72 -5.11 12.45 0.38
N ASP A 73 -5.79 13.40 -0.23
CA ASP A 73 -5.25 14.39 -1.17
C ASP A 73 -4.06 15.15 -0.59
N SER A 74 -4.04 15.41 0.73
CA SER A 74 -3.00 16.20 1.38
C SER A 74 -1.63 15.52 1.34
N TYR A 75 -1.59 14.19 1.38
CA TYR A 75 -0.34 13.43 1.25
C TYR A 75 0.22 13.53 -0.17
N MET A 76 -0.63 13.36 -1.18
CA MET A 76 -0.24 13.47 -2.58
C MET A 76 0.17 14.91 -2.93
N ASP A 77 -0.47 15.91 -2.32
CA ASP A 77 -0.10 17.32 -2.46
C ASP A 77 1.26 17.61 -1.82
N TRP A 78 1.50 17.15 -0.60
CA TRP A 78 2.82 17.26 0.04
C TRP A 78 3.92 16.58 -0.79
N LEU A 79 3.65 15.35 -1.25
CA LEU A 79 4.59 14.59 -2.07
C LEU A 79 4.88 15.29 -3.41
N LYS A 80 3.85 15.90 -4.01
CA LYS A 80 4.00 16.74 -5.20
C LYS A 80 4.91 17.94 -4.93
N GLU A 81 4.73 18.63 -3.80
CA GLU A 81 5.57 19.77 -3.41
C GLU A 81 7.03 19.35 -3.22
N GLU A 82 7.30 18.30 -2.45
CA GLU A 82 8.65 17.79 -2.17
C GLU A 82 9.35 17.23 -3.41
N SER A 83 8.58 16.72 -4.37
CA SER A 83 9.09 16.18 -5.64
C SER A 83 9.19 17.22 -6.76
N PHE A 84 9.04 18.51 -6.46
CA PHE A 84 9.05 19.60 -7.46
C PHE A 84 8.02 19.39 -8.59
N GLY A 85 6.87 18.80 -8.26
CA GLY A 85 5.76 18.58 -9.19
C GLY A 85 5.81 17.27 -9.97
N PHE A 86 6.75 16.36 -9.66
CA PHE A 86 6.86 15.09 -10.39
C PHE A 86 5.65 14.17 -10.17
N PHE A 87 5.15 14.08 -8.93
CA PHE A 87 4.00 13.25 -8.58
C PHE A 87 2.68 14.03 -8.72
N GLU A 88 2.17 14.14 -9.94
CA GLU A 88 0.82 14.68 -10.17
C GLU A 88 -0.26 13.63 -9.87
N LYS A 89 -1.11 13.91 -8.88
CA LYS A 89 -2.25 13.06 -8.46
C LYS A 89 -3.17 12.62 -9.61
N LYS A 90 -3.27 13.42 -10.68
CA LYS A 90 -4.06 13.08 -11.86
C LYS A 90 -3.57 11.80 -12.56
N TYR A 91 -2.28 11.47 -12.42
CA TYR A 91 -1.65 10.35 -13.11
C TYR A 91 -1.24 9.23 -12.17
N TYR A 92 -1.11 9.51 -10.87
CA TYR A 92 -0.52 8.59 -9.91
C TYR A 92 -1.26 8.59 -8.58
N LYS A 93 -1.28 7.42 -7.94
CA LYS A 93 -1.79 7.19 -6.60
C LYS A 93 -0.72 6.53 -5.75
N ALA A 94 -0.75 6.81 -4.45
CA ALA A 94 0.09 6.15 -3.46
C ALA A 94 -0.71 5.05 -2.75
N TYR A 95 -0.09 3.88 -2.64
CA TYR A 95 -0.64 2.67 -2.04
C TYR A 95 0.23 2.27 -0.86
N ILE A 96 -0.37 2.15 0.33
CA ILE A 96 0.36 1.74 1.53
C ILE A 96 -0.17 0.40 2.03
N PHE A 97 0.75 -0.55 2.19
CA PHE A 97 0.49 -1.90 2.67
C PHE A 97 1.11 -2.10 4.05
N PHE A 98 0.33 -2.64 4.98
CA PHE A 98 0.73 -2.85 6.37
C PHE A 98 0.92 -4.33 6.61
N PHE A 99 2.14 -4.71 6.91
CA PHE A 99 2.50 -6.05 7.37
C PHE A 99 2.96 -6.00 8.82
N SER A 100 3.10 -7.17 9.45
CA SER A 100 3.49 -7.26 10.86
C SER A 100 4.78 -6.49 11.14
N ASP A 101 5.80 -6.66 10.29
CA ASP A 101 7.14 -6.12 10.53
C ASP A 101 7.53 -4.97 9.58
N SER A 102 6.68 -4.64 8.60
CA SER A 102 7.02 -3.66 7.55
C SER A 102 5.82 -2.89 7.05
N VAL A 103 6.07 -1.68 6.57
CA VAL A 103 5.14 -0.87 5.80
C VAL A 103 5.72 -0.69 4.40
N ILE A 104 4.95 -1.04 3.38
CA ILE A 104 5.35 -0.88 1.99
C ILE A 104 4.58 0.28 1.39
N GLU A 105 5.29 1.23 0.82
CA GLU A 105 4.74 2.34 0.05
C GLU A 105 5.06 2.14 -1.43
N VAL A 106 4.04 2.27 -2.28
CA VAL A 106 4.17 2.18 -3.74
C VAL A 106 3.42 3.33 -4.38
N ILE A 107 4.05 4.03 -5.31
CA ILE A 107 3.37 5.01 -6.16
C ILE A 107 3.29 4.45 -7.57
N SER A 108 2.07 4.35 -8.09
CA SER A 108 1.79 3.78 -9.41
C SER A 108 0.65 4.52 -10.11
N SER A 109 0.62 4.43 -11.43
CA SER A 109 -0.52 4.85 -12.26
C SER A 109 -1.61 3.79 -12.38
N THR A 110 -1.38 2.59 -11.84
CA THR A 110 -2.30 1.46 -11.87
C THR A 110 -2.67 0.99 -10.47
N GLU A 111 -3.89 0.48 -10.33
CA GLU A 111 -4.38 -0.07 -9.07
C GLU A 111 -3.76 -1.46 -8.79
N PRO A 112 -3.40 -1.76 -7.53
CA PRO A 112 -2.93 -3.08 -7.13
C PRO A 112 -3.96 -4.18 -7.43
N VAL A 113 -3.49 -5.30 -7.95
CA VAL A 113 -4.30 -6.51 -8.17
C VAL A 113 -3.99 -7.52 -7.07
N PHE A 114 -5.04 -7.97 -6.38
CA PHE A 114 -4.92 -8.93 -5.28
C PHE A 114 -5.32 -10.34 -5.75
N TYR A 115 -4.48 -11.31 -5.44
CA TYR A 115 -4.77 -12.73 -5.61
C TYR A 115 -4.78 -13.40 -4.23
N SER A 116 -5.91 -14.00 -3.87
CA SER A 116 -6.02 -14.91 -2.73
C SER A 116 -6.02 -16.34 -3.23
N LYS A 117 -5.14 -17.19 -2.69
CA LYS A 117 -5.20 -18.65 -2.89
C LYS A 117 -5.76 -19.36 -1.68
#